data_AF-A0A9P1HAX2-F1
#
_entry.id   AF-A0A9P1HAX2-F1
#
_cell.length_a   1.000
_cell.length_b   1.000
_cell.length_c   1.000
_cell.angle_alpha   90.00
_cell.angle_beta   90.00
_cell.angle_gamma   90.00
#
_symmetry.space_group_name_H-M   'P 1'
#
loop_
_entity.id
_entity.type
_entity.pdbx_description
1 polymer ?
#
loop_
_entity_poly.entity_id
_entity_poly.type
_entity_poly.pdbx_seq_one_letter_code
_entity_poly.pdbx_strand_id
1 'polypeptide(L)'
;MAGARFPRFFDLPREIRDQVLWFLVTTDQSLHLASSASQPPLNLLLAHPFLHESVCRLFFTTNKFTSSGVPELLDVPAKTLRRIRQLRVAAVLRQRPLETLVASLSDAVLNGGLRVLELHIPPPNAFEHDPQLPEGMCRSLVHLLKDPYLESARLWIDFNHRAAWCRFHPGARCPHTLRDDRELPGLRGGVVPGPIEVDLGLLAERYGDNERLKMMVV
;
A
#
# COMPACT_ATOMS: atom_id res chain seq x y z
N MET A 1 49.43 -4.42 16.70
CA MET A 1 48.68 -3.43 15.90
C MET A 1 47.73 -2.71 16.86
N ALA A 2 47.94 -1.41 17.12
CA ALA A 2 46.99 -0.65 17.94
C ALA A 2 45.69 -0.50 17.15
N GLY A 3 44.59 -1.04 17.66
CA GLY A 3 43.28 -0.94 17.01
C GLY A 3 42.88 0.53 16.90
N ALA A 4 42.44 0.95 15.70
CA ALA A 4 41.87 2.27 15.51
C ALA A 4 40.70 2.46 16.48
N ARG A 5 40.74 3.53 17.27
CA ARG A 5 39.66 3.91 18.19
C ARG A 5 38.86 5.04 17.57
N PHE A 6 37.54 4.88 17.54
CA PHE A 6 36.60 5.87 17.03
C PHE A 6 35.78 6.41 18.21
N PRO A 7 36.19 7.52 18.84
CA PRO A 7 35.56 8.01 20.07
C PRO A 7 34.17 8.61 19.84
N ARG A 8 33.82 8.96 18.59
CA ARG A 8 32.51 9.50 18.22
C ARG A 8 31.91 8.73 17.06
N PHE A 9 30.58 8.76 16.97
CA PHE A 9 29.84 8.12 15.88
C PHE A 9 30.27 8.62 14.49
N PHE A 10 30.51 9.93 14.34
CA PHE A 10 30.92 10.49 13.05
C PHE A 10 32.37 10.18 12.65
N ASP A 11 33.20 9.70 13.59
CA ASP A 11 34.57 9.28 13.31
C ASP A 11 34.61 7.88 12.67
N LEU A 12 33.50 7.13 12.75
CA LEU A 12 33.38 5.81 12.13
C LEU A 12 33.42 5.90 10.59
N PRO A 13 34.02 4.90 9.90
CA PRO A 13 33.90 4.75 8.45
C PRO A 13 32.44 4.75 8.00
N ARG A 14 32.18 5.27 6.80
CA ARG A 14 30.82 5.45 6.27
C ARG A 14 30.06 4.13 6.24
N GLU A 15 30.74 3.04 5.91
CA GLU A 15 30.17 1.69 5.81
C GLU A 15 29.63 1.23 7.17
N ILE A 16 30.37 1.47 8.25
CA ILE A 16 29.96 1.11 9.60
C ILE A 16 28.81 2.00 10.07
N ARG A 17 28.83 3.30 9.75
CA ARG A 17 27.71 4.21 10.06
C ARG A 17 26.45 3.78 9.34
N ASP A 18 26.54 3.47 8.05
CA ASP A 18 25.39 3.05 7.25
C ASP A 18 24.80 1.72 7.78
N GLN A 19 25.63 0.79 8.25
CA GLN A 19 25.16 -0.43 8.94
C GLN A 19 24.42 -0.12 10.23
N VAL A 20 24.98 0.74 11.10
CA VAL A 20 24.32 1.14 12.35
C VAL A 20 22.99 1.85 12.05
N LEU A 21 22.99 2.78 11.09
CA LEU A 21 21.78 3.48 10.69
C LEU A 21 20.74 2.52 10.14
N TRP A 22 21.13 1.55 9.30
CA TRP A 22 20.23 0.51 8.81
C TRP A 22 19.52 -0.18 9.98
N PHE A 23 20.26 -0.72 10.95
CA PHE A 23 19.67 -1.38 12.13
C PHE A 23 18.74 -0.47 12.95
N LEU A 24 19.00 0.84 12.99
CA LEU A 24 18.20 1.79 13.76
C LEU A 24 16.91 2.24 13.04
N VAL A 25 16.89 2.18 11.71
CA VAL A 25 15.82 2.78 10.89
C VAL A 25 15.01 1.75 10.14
N THR A 26 15.47 0.51 10.03
CA THR A 26 14.74 -0.58 9.38
C THR A 26 14.03 -1.46 10.40
N THR A 27 12.80 -1.82 10.11
CA THR A 27 12.00 -2.76 10.89
C THR A 27 11.31 -3.75 9.96
N ASP A 28 11.11 -4.98 10.44
CA ASP A 28 10.32 -5.99 9.75
C ASP A 28 8.80 -5.73 9.88
N GLN A 29 8.41 -4.85 10.81
CA GLN A 29 7.02 -4.49 11.05
C GLN A 29 6.57 -3.37 10.11
N SER A 30 5.31 -3.40 9.70
CA SER A 30 4.71 -2.30 8.95
C SER A 30 4.56 -1.06 9.85
N LEU A 31 5.00 0.08 9.34
CA LEU A 31 4.98 1.36 10.03
C LEU A 31 3.74 2.17 9.65
N HIS A 32 3.00 2.66 10.63
CA HIS A 32 1.82 3.48 10.39
C HIS A 32 2.21 4.92 10.04
N LEU A 33 1.71 5.45 8.91
CA LEU A 33 2.19 6.73 8.38
C LEU A 33 1.98 7.93 9.30
N ALA A 34 0.83 8.00 9.99
CA ALA A 34 0.56 9.10 10.93
C ALA A 34 1.50 9.12 12.16
N SER A 35 2.13 8.01 12.52
CA SER A 35 2.90 7.89 13.78
C SER A 35 4.35 7.47 13.59
N SER A 36 4.75 7.05 12.39
CA SER A 36 6.08 6.46 12.18
C SER A 36 7.22 7.45 12.38
N ALA A 37 7.08 8.70 11.94
CA ALA A 37 8.15 9.70 12.00
C ALA A 37 8.33 10.35 13.39
N SER A 38 7.41 10.13 14.33
CA SER A 38 7.46 10.73 15.68
C SER A 38 8.17 9.86 16.72
N GLN A 39 8.53 8.62 16.38
CA GLN A 39 9.15 7.68 17.31
C GLN A 39 10.65 7.97 17.52
N PRO A 40 11.15 8.02 18.75
CA PRO A 40 12.59 8.02 19.01
C PRO A 40 13.19 6.61 18.83
N PRO A 41 14.44 6.49 18.34
CA PRO A 41 15.38 7.56 18.00
C PRO A 41 15.21 8.14 16.58
N LEU A 42 14.27 7.60 15.79
CA LEU A 42 14.10 7.95 14.38
C LEU A 42 13.82 9.43 14.17
N ASN A 43 13.00 10.06 15.01
CA ASN A 43 12.73 11.50 14.96
C ASN A 43 14.02 12.35 15.10
N LEU A 44 14.94 11.94 15.97
CA LEU A 44 16.24 12.61 16.18
C LEU A 44 17.17 12.40 14.98
N LEU A 45 17.20 11.18 14.44
CA LEU A 45 18.01 10.86 13.26
C LEU A 45 17.52 11.59 12.01
N LEU A 46 16.20 11.68 11.84
CA LEU A 46 15.57 12.46 10.77
C LEU A 46 15.79 13.96 10.98
N ALA A 47 15.84 14.47 12.21
CA ALA A 47 16.09 15.89 12.46
C ALA A 47 17.56 16.30 12.25
N HIS A 48 18.51 15.35 12.24
CA HIS A 48 19.93 15.67 12.20
C HIS A 48 20.42 15.99 10.76
N PRO A 49 20.94 17.20 10.46
CA PRO A 49 21.25 17.62 9.09
C PRO A 49 22.20 16.70 8.32
N PHE A 50 23.22 16.17 9.00
CA PHE A 50 24.22 15.30 8.38
C PHE A 50 23.78 13.84 8.19
N LEU A 51 22.69 13.43 8.84
CA LEU A 51 22.15 12.07 8.75
C LEU A 51 20.83 12.04 7.98
N HIS A 52 20.12 13.16 7.92
CA HIS A 52 18.79 13.28 7.37
C HIS A 52 18.70 12.63 5.98
N GLU A 53 19.61 12.94 5.05
CA GLU A 53 19.55 12.39 3.69
C GLU A 53 19.69 10.87 3.66
N SER A 54 20.76 10.33 4.26
CA SER A 54 21.00 8.87 4.32
C SER A 54 19.88 8.13 5.04
N VAL A 55 19.43 8.66 6.19
CA VAL A 55 18.37 8.07 7.01
C VAL A 55 17.03 8.13 6.30
N CYS A 56 16.64 9.29 5.73
CA CYS A 56 15.41 9.41 4.96
C CYS A 56 15.37 8.40 3.83
N ARG A 57 16.46 8.30 3.05
CA ARG A 57 16.54 7.34 1.95
C ARG A 57 16.32 5.92 2.48
N LEU A 58 17.15 5.46 3.42
CA LEU A 58 17.05 4.11 3.98
C LEU A 58 15.67 3.82 4.57
N PHE A 59 15.12 4.77 5.34
CA PHE A 59 13.85 4.65 6.03
C PHE A 59 12.68 4.47 5.06
N PHE A 60 12.54 5.36 4.07
CA PHE A 60 11.39 5.33 3.16
C PHE A 60 11.51 4.28 2.05
N THR A 61 12.73 3.84 1.71
CA THR A 61 12.92 2.81 0.68
C THR A 61 12.82 1.39 1.22
N THR A 62 13.19 1.17 2.48
CA THR A 62 13.34 -0.18 3.02
C THR A 62 12.11 -0.63 3.82
N ASN A 63 11.49 0.29 4.56
CA ASN A 63 10.35 -0.05 5.40
C ASN A 63 9.04 -0.15 4.62
N LYS A 64 8.12 -0.94 5.16
CA LYS A 64 6.74 -1.03 4.70
C LYS A 64 5.89 -0.03 5.46
N PHE A 65 5.15 0.79 4.75
CA PHE A 65 4.26 1.77 5.35
C PHE A 65 2.80 1.33 5.20
N THR A 66 2.00 1.61 6.21
CA THR A 66 0.55 1.37 6.23
C THR A 66 -0.19 2.66 6.53
N SER A 67 -1.33 2.86 5.89
CA SER A 67 -2.31 3.87 6.28
C SER A 67 -3.66 3.20 6.56
N SER A 68 -4.28 3.63 7.66
CA SER A 68 -5.60 3.15 8.10
C SER A 68 -6.77 3.69 7.26
N GLY A 69 -6.53 4.73 6.46
CA GLY A 69 -7.59 5.38 5.70
C GLY A 69 -7.08 6.39 4.68
N VAL A 70 -7.89 6.64 3.65
CA VAL A 70 -7.64 7.72 2.68
C VAL A 70 -7.39 9.08 3.32
N PRO A 71 -8.17 9.55 4.33
CA PRO A 71 -7.94 10.87 4.92
C PRO A 71 -6.54 11.02 5.52
N GLU A 72 -6.10 10.00 6.27
CA GLU A 72 -4.77 9.98 6.88
C GLU A 72 -3.67 10.08 5.81
N LEU A 73 -3.82 9.36 4.70
CA LEU A 73 -2.85 9.42 3.61
C LEU A 73 -2.82 10.79 2.94
N LEU A 74 -3.99 11.44 2.79
CA LEU A 74 -4.08 12.78 2.19
C LEU A 74 -3.51 13.88 3.09
N ASP A 75 -3.43 13.64 4.41
CA ASP A 75 -2.76 14.54 5.35
C ASP A 75 -1.22 14.40 5.29
N VAL A 76 -0.69 13.34 4.68
CA VAL A 76 0.75 13.17 4.50
C VAL A 76 1.27 14.17 3.47
N PRO A 77 2.34 14.94 3.78
CA PRO A 77 2.93 15.85 2.81
C PRO A 77 3.34 15.11 1.53
N ALA A 78 2.99 15.64 0.36
CA ALA A 78 3.30 15.01 -0.93
C ALA A 78 4.78 14.65 -1.10
N LYS A 79 5.69 15.49 -0.57
CA LYS A 79 7.14 15.23 -0.58
C LYS A 79 7.52 13.95 0.17
N THR A 80 6.80 13.62 1.25
CA THR A 80 7.00 12.39 2.02
C THR A 80 6.43 11.20 1.26
N LEU A 81 5.21 11.34 0.71
CA LEU A 81 4.57 10.27 -0.07
C LEU A 81 5.41 9.83 -1.27
N ARG A 82 6.02 10.79 -1.99
CA ARG A 82 6.95 10.54 -3.11
C ARG A 82 8.24 9.81 -2.75
N ARG A 83 8.55 9.62 -1.45
CA ARG A 83 9.74 8.88 -1.01
C ARG A 83 9.44 7.43 -0.65
N ILE A 84 8.18 7.12 -0.34
CA ILE A 84 7.76 5.82 0.13
C ILE A 84 7.85 4.81 -1.01
N ARG A 85 8.58 3.71 -0.79
CA ARG A 85 8.69 2.62 -1.77
C ARG A 85 7.58 1.59 -1.67
N GLN A 86 7.18 1.25 -0.45
CA GLN A 86 6.21 0.19 -0.18
C GLN A 86 5.08 0.73 0.68
N LEU A 87 3.86 0.72 0.15
CA LEU A 87 2.69 1.30 0.80
C LEU A 87 1.50 0.34 0.76
N ARG A 88 0.91 0.10 1.93
CA ARG A 88 -0.40 -0.52 2.10
C ARG A 88 -1.41 0.52 2.53
N VAL A 89 -2.53 0.65 1.82
CA VAL A 89 -3.59 1.62 2.13
C VAL A 89 -4.90 0.90 2.35
N ALA A 90 -5.51 1.09 3.51
CA ALA A 90 -6.93 0.78 3.68
C ALA A 90 -7.77 1.92 3.08
N ALA A 91 -8.59 1.62 2.08
CA ALA A 91 -9.33 2.62 1.32
C ALA A 91 -10.82 2.27 1.25
N VAL A 92 -11.65 3.13 1.84
CA VAL A 92 -13.11 3.10 1.61
C VAL A 92 -13.37 3.76 0.26
N LEU A 93 -13.97 3.02 -0.67
CA LEU A 93 -14.21 3.49 -2.03
C LEU A 93 -15.41 4.45 -2.07
N ARG A 94 -15.16 5.71 -1.73
CA ARG A 94 -16.08 6.85 -1.94
C ARG A 94 -15.54 7.70 -3.09
N GLN A 95 -16.42 8.27 -3.92
CA GLN A 95 -16.07 9.06 -5.12
C GLN A 95 -14.94 10.08 -4.89
N ARG A 96 -15.19 11.13 -4.11
CA ARG A 96 -14.21 12.22 -3.95
C ARG A 96 -12.89 11.79 -3.28
N PRO A 97 -12.90 11.04 -2.15
CA PRO A 97 -11.64 10.63 -1.53
C PRO A 97 -10.78 9.76 -2.44
N LEU A 98 -11.40 8.91 -3.27
CA LEU A 98 -10.66 7.98 -4.10
C LEU A 98 -10.01 8.63 -5.32
N GLU A 99 -10.63 9.63 -5.95
CA GLU A 99 -9.99 10.37 -7.04
C GLU A 99 -8.71 11.07 -6.56
N THR A 100 -8.79 11.75 -5.41
CA THR A 100 -7.63 12.40 -4.79
C THR A 100 -6.58 11.38 -4.36
N LEU A 101 -7.00 10.22 -3.85
CA LEU A 101 -6.12 9.11 -3.52
C LEU A 101 -5.35 8.62 -4.75
N VAL A 102 -6.07 8.31 -5.83
CA VAL A 102 -5.48 7.85 -7.08
C VAL A 102 -4.50 8.88 -7.62
N ALA A 103 -4.87 10.17 -7.65
CA ALA A 103 -3.97 11.24 -8.08
C ALA A 103 -2.69 11.31 -7.24
N SER A 104 -2.80 11.20 -5.91
CA SER A 104 -1.66 11.26 -4.99
C SER A 104 -0.73 10.05 -5.14
N LEU A 105 -1.30 8.85 -5.30
CA LEU A 105 -0.55 7.63 -5.52
C LEU A 105 0.12 7.62 -6.89
N SER A 106 -0.58 8.02 -7.95
CA SER A 106 -0.01 8.15 -9.29
C SER A 106 1.17 9.12 -9.31
N ASP A 107 1.05 10.28 -8.64
CA ASP A 107 2.16 11.21 -8.46
C ASP A 107 3.35 10.54 -7.75
N ALA A 108 3.11 9.77 -6.68
CA ALA A 108 4.16 9.05 -5.97
C ALA A 108 4.86 7.96 -6.83
N VAL A 109 4.11 7.28 -7.71
CA VAL A 109 4.63 6.31 -8.67
C VAL A 109 5.50 6.99 -9.73
N LEU A 110 4.99 8.07 -10.34
CA LEU A 110 5.65 8.83 -11.40
C LEU A 110 6.94 9.52 -10.92
N ASN A 111 6.98 9.97 -9.66
CA ASN A 111 8.20 10.53 -9.04
C ASN A 111 9.23 9.44 -8.67
N GLY A 112 8.93 8.17 -8.92
CA GLY A 112 9.85 7.07 -8.74
C GLY A 112 9.98 6.53 -7.32
N GLY A 113 9.18 7.06 -6.40
CA GLY A 113 9.14 6.59 -5.01
C GLY A 113 8.43 5.26 -4.90
N LEU A 114 7.13 5.26 -5.22
CA LEU A 114 6.25 4.13 -4.98
C LEU A 114 6.48 3.02 -6.01
N ARG A 115 6.75 1.80 -5.51
CA ARG A 115 7.02 0.60 -6.32
C ARG A 115 6.17 -0.60 -5.91
N VAL A 116 5.79 -0.69 -4.64
CA VAL A 116 4.91 -1.75 -4.14
C VAL A 116 3.68 -1.11 -3.53
N LEU A 117 2.51 -1.39 -4.09
CA LEU A 117 1.23 -0.87 -3.65
C LEU A 117 0.28 -2.01 -3.28
N GLU A 118 -0.24 -1.99 -2.06
CA GLU A 118 -1.30 -2.89 -1.61
C GLU A 118 -2.51 -2.06 -1.19
N LEU A 119 -3.63 -2.20 -1.91
CA LEU A 119 -4.88 -1.55 -1.55
C LEU A 119 -5.80 -2.54 -0.85
N HIS A 120 -6.32 -2.17 0.30
CA HIS A 120 -7.27 -2.97 1.08
C HIS A 120 -8.61 -2.25 1.14
N ILE A 121 -9.66 -2.89 0.64
CA ILE A 121 -11.03 -2.39 0.74
C ILE A 121 -11.65 -3.02 2.00
N PRO A 122 -11.89 -2.22 3.05
CA PRO A 122 -12.48 -2.72 4.30
C PRO A 122 -13.94 -3.18 4.06
N PRO A 123 -14.54 -3.92 5.02
CA PRO A 123 -15.93 -4.35 4.88
C PRO A 123 -16.86 -3.15 4.75
N PRO A 124 -17.99 -3.29 4.03
CA PRO A 124 -18.99 -2.24 3.94
C PRO A 124 -19.56 -1.98 5.33
N ASN A 125 -19.61 -0.72 5.73
CA ASN A 125 -20.35 -0.33 6.93
C ASN A 125 -21.84 -0.67 6.71
N ALA A 126 -22.50 -1.23 7.73
CA ALA A 126 -23.90 -1.63 7.67
C ALA A 126 -24.88 -0.50 7.26
N PHE A 127 -24.42 0.76 7.34
CA PHE A 127 -25.19 1.96 7.03
C PHE A 127 -24.88 2.58 5.65
N GLU A 128 -23.90 2.07 4.91
CA GLU A 128 -23.56 2.59 3.60
C GLU A 128 -24.39 1.92 2.50
N HIS A 129 -25.42 2.62 2.03
CA HIS A 129 -26.21 2.26 0.86
C HIS A 129 -25.30 2.02 -0.34
N ASP A 130 -25.68 1.07 -1.19
CA ASP A 130 -24.89 0.54 -2.29
C ASP A 130 -24.61 1.60 -3.38
N PRO A 131 -23.43 2.29 -3.43
CA PRO A 131 -23.08 2.96 -4.66
C PRO A 131 -22.46 1.87 -5.52
N GLN A 132 -23.09 1.54 -6.65
CA GLN A 132 -22.33 0.93 -7.72
C GLN A 132 -21.06 1.76 -7.89
N LEU A 133 -19.90 1.12 -7.79
CA LEU A 133 -18.63 1.82 -7.99
C LEU A 133 -18.70 2.47 -9.37
N PRO A 134 -18.59 3.80 -9.46
CA PRO A 134 -18.68 4.50 -10.72
C PRO A 134 -17.67 3.93 -11.70
N GLU A 135 -18.06 3.63 -12.93
CA GLU A 135 -17.17 2.98 -13.88
C GLU A 135 -15.86 3.76 -14.10
N GLY A 136 -15.95 5.10 -14.13
CA GLY A 136 -14.78 5.97 -14.24
C GLY A 136 -13.81 5.86 -13.05
N MET A 137 -14.33 5.57 -11.86
CA MET A 137 -13.51 5.34 -10.66
C MET A 137 -12.76 4.02 -10.75
N CYS A 138 -13.46 2.93 -11.10
CA CYS A 138 -12.83 1.63 -11.30
C CYS A 138 -11.75 1.70 -12.38
N ARG A 139 -11.98 2.48 -13.45
CA ARG A 139 -11.01 2.69 -14.51
C ARG A 139 -9.74 3.37 -14.01
N SER A 140 -9.85 4.47 -13.28
CA SER A 140 -8.70 5.18 -12.70
C SER A 140 -7.90 4.30 -11.74
N LEU A 141 -8.61 3.49 -10.93
CA LEU A 141 -7.99 2.52 -10.03
C LEU A 141 -7.25 1.42 -10.79
N VAL A 142 -7.84 0.86 -11.85
CA VAL A 142 -7.20 -0.14 -12.71
C VAL A 142 -5.96 0.44 -13.40
N HIS A 143 -6.04 1.68 -13.91
CA HIS A 143 -4.89 2.35 -14.52
C HIS A 143 -3.73 2.51 -13.52
N LEU A 144 -4.01 2.94 -12.29
CA LEU A 144 -2.99 3.03 -11.23
C LEU A 144 -2.40 1.65 -10.90
N LEU A 145 -3.24 0.64 -10.68
CA LEU A 145 -2.78 -0.70 -10.29
C LEU A 145 -2.05 -1.44 -11.41
N LYS A 146 -2.22 -1.03 -12.66
CA LYS A 146 -1.49 -1.55 -13.84
C LYS A 146 -0.37 -0.64 -14.30
N ASP A 147 0.00 0.37 -13.52
CA ASP A 147 1.08 1.28 -13.89
C ASP A 147 2.41 0.49 -14.04
N PRO A 148 3.12 0.62 -15.18
CA PRO A 148 4.34 -0.15 -15.45
C PRO A 148 5.51 0.19 -14.53
N TYR A 149 5.45 1.31 -13.79
CA TYR A 149 6.47 1.67 -12.81
C TYR A 149 6.25 1.02 -11.44
N LEU A 150 5.13 0.32 -11.22
CA LEU A 150 4.94 -0.53 -10.04
C LEU A 150 5.63 -1.88 -10.25
N GLU A 151 6.47 -2.27 -9.30
CA GLU A 151 7.07 -3.60 -9.22
C GLU A 151 6.03 -4.64 -8.77
N SER A 152 5.09 -4.23 -7.93
CA SER A 152 3.98 -5.08 -7.47
C SER A 152 2.77 -4.22 -7.10
N ALA A 153 1.59 -4.64 -7.54
CA ALA A 153 0.32 -4.02 -7.20
C ALA A 153 -0.67 -5.12 -6.79
N ARG A 154 -1.31 -4.97 -5.63
CA ARG A 154 -2.32 -5.93 -5.14
C ARG A 154 -3.54 -5.19 -4.64
N LEU A 155 -4.71 -5.77 -4.92
CA LEU A 155 -5.98 -5.30 -4.40
C LEU A 155 -6.60 -6.40 -3.55
N TRP A 156 -6.90 -6.06 -2.31
CA TRP A 156 -7.51 -6.94 -1.33
C TRP A 156 -8.88 -6.40 -0.97
N ILE A 157 -9.85 -7.28 -0.83
CA ILE A 157 -11.18 -6.98 -0.31
C ILE A 157 -11.40 -7.76 0.97
N ASP A 158 -12.13 -7.21 1.92
CA ASP A 158 -12.53 -7.95 3.11
C ASP A 158 -13.35 -9.20 2.75
N PHE A 159 -13.31 -10.24 3.60
CA PHE A 159 -14.13 -11.43 3.39
C PHE A 159 -15.62 -11.11 3.32
N ASN A 160 -16.08 -10.15 4.14
CA ASN A 160 -17.46 -9.65 4.13
C ASN A 160 -17.66 -8.56 3.06
N HIS A 161 -17.24 -8.81 1.82
CA HIS A 161 -17.43 -7.86 0.73
C HIS A 161 -18.82 -7.95 0.09
N ARG A 162 -19.14 -6.97 -0.76
CA ARG A 162 -20.38 -6.95 -1.56
C ARG A 162 -20.31 -7.95 -2.72
N ALA A 163 -21.44 -8.59 -3.06
CA ALA A 163 -21.53 -9.60 -4.13
C ALA A 163 -20.96 -9.14 -5.49
N ALA A 164 -20.97 -7.83 -5.78
CA ALA A 164 -20.35 -7.26 -6.97
C ALA A 164 -18.88 -7.64 -7.15
N TRP A 165 -18.14 -7.83 -6.04
CA TRP A 165 -16.73 -8.20 -6.05
C TRP A 165 -16.47 -9.69 -6.32
N CYS A 166 -17.48 -10.56 -6.14
CA CYS A 166 -17.30 -12.01 -6.24
C CYS A 166 -16.83 -12.49 -7.62
N ARG A 167 -17.17 -11.74 -8.67
CA ARG A 167 -16.73 -12.04 -10.04
C ARG A 167 -15.23 -11.83 -10.27
N PHE A 168 -14.55 -11.13 -9.36
CA PHE A 168 -13.13 -10.79 -9.51
C PHE A 168 -12.23 -11.63 -8.60
N HIS A 169 -12.72 -12.70 -7.98
CA HIS A 169 -11.89 -13.65 -7.23
C HIS A 169 -12.35 -15.10 -7.47
N PRO A 170 -12.33 -15.58 -8.73
CA PRO A 170 -12.78 -16.93 -9.04
C PRO A 170 -11.96 -17.97 -8.27
N GLY A 171 -12.64 -18.79 -7.48
CA GLY A 171 -12.01 -19.86 -6.68
C GLY A 171 -11.67 -19.48 -5.25
N ALA A 172 -11.80 -18.22 -4.83
CA ALA A 172 -11.73 -17.88 -3.42
C ALA A 172 -13.03 -18.27 -2.70
N ARG A 173 -12.90 -18.86 -1.50
CA ARG A 173 -14.05 -19.09 -0.62
C ARG A 173 -14.59 -17.73 -0.19
N CYS A 174 -15.82 -17.40 -0.56
CA CYS A 174 -16.47 -16.16 -0.15
C CYS A 174 -17.88 -16.41 0.39
N PRO A 175 -18.44 -15.51 1.21
CA PRO A 175 -19.77 -15.71 1.80
C PRO A 175 -20.88 -15.84 0.76
N HIS A 176 -20.71 -15.27 -0.43
CA HIS A 176 -21.72 -15.28 -1.50
C HIS A 176 -21.66 -16.53 -2.37
N THR A 177 -20.48 -17.13 -2.56
CA THR A 177 -20.33 -18.41 -3.29
C THR A 177 -20.63 -19.60 -2.41
N LEU A 178 -20.44 -19.48 -1.09
CA LEU A 178 -20.77 -20.51 -0.09
C LEU A 178 -22.26 -20.59 0.27
N ARG A 179 -23.11 -19.70 -0.25
CA ARG A 179 -24.56 -19.70 0.04
C ARG A 179 -25.35 -20.77 -0.71
N ASP A 180 -24.82 -21.30 -1.82
CA ASP A 180 -25.48 -22.35 -2.61
C ASP A 180 -25.23 -23.77 -2.07
N ASP A 181 -24.17 -23.98 -1.28
CA ASP A 181 -23.90 -25.26 -0.61
C ASP A 181 -24.58 -25.29 0.76
N ARG A 182 -25.69 -26.04 0.86
CA ARG A 182 -26.50 -26.26 2.06
C ARG A 182 -25.80 -26.95 3.24
N GLU A 183 -24.48 -27.02 3.25
CA GLU A 183 -23.71 -27.53 4.37
C GLU A 183 -22.53 -26.59 4.64
N LEU A 184 -22.66 -25.73 5.65
CA LEU A 184 -21.51 -25.17 6.36
C LEU A 184 -21.25 -26.05 7.59
N PRO A 185 -20.54 -27.20 7.47
CA PRO A 185 -20.10 -27.91 8.66
C PRO A 185 -18.96 -27.09 9.29
N GLY A 186 -19.22 -26.49 10.45
CA GLY A 186 -18.15 -26.23 11.41
C GLY A 186 -17.57 -24.83 11.51
N LEU A 187 -18.34 -23.73 11.33
CA LEU A 187 -17.96 -22.43 11.94
C LEU A 187 -18.26 -22.39 13.46
N ARG A 188 -18.09 -23.53 14.16
CA ARG A 188 -17.94 -23.57 15.61
C ARG A 188 -16.45 -23.42 15.92
N GLY A 189 -15.95 -22.19 15.88
CA GLY A 189 -14.56 -21.89 16.23
C GLY A 189 -13.94 -20.75 15.43
N GLY A 190 -14.36 -19.52 15.69
CA GLY A 190 -13.50 -18.33 15.84
C GLY A 190 -12.52 -17.86 14.74
N VAL A 191 -12.32 -18.55 13.62
CA VAL A 191 -11.39 -18.08 12.58
C VAL A 191 -12.17 -17.21 11.60
N VAL A 192 -12.07 -15.88 11.78
CA VAL A 192 -12.55 -14.92 10.77
C VAL A 192 -11.65 -15.09 9.54
N PRO A 193 -12.19 -15.53 8.39
CA PRO A 193 -11.41 -15.63 7.16
C PRO A 193 -10.83 -14.27 6.79
N GLY A 194 -9.55 -14.28 6.39
CA GLY A 194 -8.80 -13.08 6.04
C GLY A 194 -9.29 -12.42 4.75
N PRO A 195 -8.72 -11.25 4.40
CA PRO A 195 -9.05 -10.57 3.15
C PRO A 195 -8.71 -11.44 1.93
N ILE A 196 -9.49 -11.27 0.87
CA ILE A 196 -9.40 -12.00 -0.38
C ILE A 196 -8.71 -11.12 -1.42
N GLU A 197 -7.76 -11.68 -2.15
CA GLU A 197 -7.10 -10.98 -3.26
C GLU A 197 -8.03 -10.92 -4.47
N VAL A 198 -8.09 -9.74 -5.10
CA VAL A 198 -8.83 -9.48 -6.32
C VAL A 198 -7.93 -9.71 -7.53
N ASP A 199 -8.44 -10.47 -8.49
CA ASP A 199 -7.82 -10.66 -9.80
C ASP A 199 -7.88 -9.34 -10.60
N LEU A 200 -6.72 -8.68 -10.69
CA LEU A 200 -6.55 -7.44 -11.44
C LEU A 200 -6.70 -7.63 -12.96
N GLY A 201 -6.54 -8.85 -13.47
CA GLY A 201 -6.82 -9.22 -14.85
C GLY A 201 -8.31 -9.09 -15.14
N LEU A 202 -9.15 -9.79 -14.38
CA LEU A 202 -10.61 -9.72 -14.50
C LEU A 202 -11.16 -8.33 -14.24
N LEU A 203 -10.59 -7.61 -13.26
CA LEU A 203 -10.99 -6.23 -12.98
C LEU A 203 -10.70 -5.32 -14.19
N ALA A 204 -9.56 -5.52 -14.85
CA ALA A 204 -9.20 -4.74 -16.03
C ALA A 204 -9.93 -5.17 -17.31
N GLU A 205 -10.31 -6.44 -17.46
CA GLU A 205 -11.19 -6.85 -18.56
C GLU A 205 -12.55 -6.15 -18.48
N ARG A 206 -13.03 -5.92 -17.24
CA ARG A 206 -14.31 -5.26 -17.02
C ARG A 206 -14.24 -3.74 -17.11
N TYR A 207 -13.19 -3.12 -16.57
CA TYR A 207 -13.11 -1.67 -16.38
C TYR A 207 -11.91 -0.99 -17.05
N GLY A 208 -10.96 -1.77 -17.58
CA GLY A 208 -9.83 -1.25 -18.33
C GLY A 208 -10.28 -0.76 -19.71
N ASP A 209 -9.62 0.29 -20.20
CA ASP A 209 -9.84 0.75 -21.56
C ASP A 209 -9.35 -0.32 -22.55
N ASN A 210 -10.26 -0.91 -23.33
CA ASN A 210 -9.94 -1.79 -24.46
C ASN A 210 -9.19 -1.07 -25.62
N GLU A 211 -8.65 0.14 -25.42
CA GLU A 211 -8.13 0.97 -26.51
C GLU A 211 -6.59 1.11 -26.59
N ARG A 212 -5.80 0.49 -25.71
CA ARG A 212 -4.33 0.57 -25.81
C ARG A 212 -3.61 -0.60 -26.50
N LEU A 213 -4.32 -1.60 -27.01
CA LEU A 213 -3.73 -2.68 -27.83
C LEU A 213 -3.72 -2.42 -29.35
N LYS A 214 -3.99 -1.18 -29.81
CA LYS A 214 -3.94 -0.82 -31.24
C LYS A 214 -2.83 0.14 -31.66
N MET A 215 -1.98 0.61 -30.75
CA MET A 215 -0.86 1.49 -31.12
C MET A 215 0.47 0.93 -30.62
N MET A 216 0.96 -0.11 -31.28
CA MET A 216 2.38 -0.44 -31.47
C MET A 216 2.49 -1.64 -32.42
N VAL A 217 1.88 -1.50 -33.60
CA VAL A 217 2.24 -2.26 -34.80
C VAL A 217 2.18 -1.26 -35.96
N VAL A 218 3.24 -0.44 -36.07
CA VAL A 218 3.75 0.10 -37.34
C VAL A 218 5.26 0.21 -37.18
#